data_AF-A0A3Q0IWA4-F1
#
_entry.id   AF-A0A3Q0IWA4-F1
#
_cell.length_a   1.000
_cell.length_b   1.000
_cell.length_c   1.000
_cell.angle_alpha   90.00
_cell.angle_beta   90.00
_cell.angle_gamma   90.00
#
_symmetry.space_group_name_H-M   'P 1'
#
loop_
_entity.id
_entity.type
_entity.pdbx_description
1 polymer ?
#
loop_
_entity_poly.entity_id
_entity_poly.type
_entity_poly.pdbx_seq_one_letter_code
_entity_poly.pdbx_strand_id
1 'polypeptide(L)'
;MHIPGGLLAQKFGGKHTLGFGILSTAIFTLLTPFAARQSANWLIALRFFEGLGEGTTFPALNTLLAQWVPPTERGKIGSFVFAGNQIGTVFSSFLSGFLLKYTDGDWPEIFYLFGILGVLWFVAWCFLCYNDPASHPYISQREKEYK
;
A
#
# COMPACT_ATOMS: atom_id res chain seq x y z
N MET A 1 3.50 13.21 2.97
CA MET A 1 4.79 13.57 2.32
C MET A 1 4.67 13.58 0.79
N HIS A 2 3.85 14.46 0.21
CA HIS A 2 3.54 14.39 -1.22
C HIS A 2 4.70 14.77 -2.15
N ILE A 3 5.56 15.72 -1.75
CA ILE A 3 6.64 16.20 -2.62
C ILE A 3 7.85 15.22 -2.66
N PRO A 4 8.42 14.77 -1.53
CA PRO A 4 9.55 13.83 -1.58
C PRO A 4 9.14 12.42 -2.04
N GLY A 5 7.93 11.96 -1.69
CA GLY A 5 7.39 10.69 -2.19
C GLY A 5 7.17 10.70 -3.71
N GLY A 6 6.74 11.84 -4.27
CA GLY A 6 6.62 12.03 -5.71
C GLY A 6 7.96 12.01 -6.45
N LEU A 7 9.01 12.63 -5.89
CA LEU A 7 10.36 12.58 -6.44
C LEU A 7 10.97 11.17 -6.41
N LEU A 8 10.74 10.43 -5.32
CA LEU A 8 11.14 9.01 -5.23
C LEU A 8 10.40 8.15 -6.25
N ALA A 9 9.08 8.36 -6.42
CA ALA A 9 8.29 7.64 -7.42
C ALA A 9 8.73 7.94 -8.86
N GLN A 10 9.12 9.18 -9.16
CA GLN A 10 9.66 9.54 -10.47
C GLN A 10 11.03 8.93 -10.74
N LYS A 11 11.89 8.81 -9.71
CA LYS A 11 13.27 8.31 -9.87
C LYS A 11 13.40 6.79 -9.81
N PHE A 12 12.60 6.12 -8.97
CA PHE A 12 12.66 4.67 -8.73
C PHE A 12 11.50 3.88 -9.36
N GLY A 13 10.51 4.58 -9.94
CA GLY A 13 9.31 3.99 -10.53
C GLY A 13 8.17 3.80 -9.54
N GLY A 14 6.94 3.90 -10.05
CA GLY A 14 5.71 3.79 -9.26
C GLY A 14 5.56 2.42 -8.58
N LYS A 15 5.95 1.32 -9.24
CA LYS A 15 5.80 -0.04 -8.67
C LYS A 15 6.70 -0.25 -7.45
N HIS A 16 7.98 0.15 -7.51
CA HIS A 16 8.89 -0.03 -6.38
C HIS A 16 8.52 0.86 -5.21
N THR A 17 8.17 2.12 -5.48
CA THR A 17 7.83 3.07 -4.42
C THR A 17 6.57 2.63 -3.68
N LEU A 18 5.52 2.22 -4.41
CA LEU A 18 4.29 1.72 -3.80
C LEU A 18 4.52 0.39 -3.07
N GLY A 19 5.25 -0.54 -3.69
CA GLY A 19 5.51 -1.85 -3.12
C GLY A 19 6.33 -1.78 -1.82
N PHE A 20 7.48 -1.10 -1.85
CA PHE A 20 8.33 -0.97 -0.66
C PHE A 20 7.68 -0.10 0.43
N GLY A 21 6.88 0.91 0.06
CA GLY A 21 6.08 1.66 1.02
C GLY A 21 5.13 0.77 1.81
N ILE A 22 4.34 -0.05 1.10
CA ILE A 22 3.37 -0.96 1.72
C ILE A 22 4.07 -2.07 2.51
N LEU A 23 5.18 -2.64 2.00
CA LEU A 23 5.96 -3.63 2.74
C LEU A 23 6.51 -3.06 4.05
N SER A 24 7.09 -1.86 3.99
CA SER A 24 7.64 -1.17 5.16
C SER A 24 6.55 -0.94 6.21
N THR A 25 5.40 -0.40 5.81
CA THR A 25 4.23 -0.23 6.68
C THR A 25 3.79 -1.57 7.27
N ALA A 26 3.64 -2.62 6.47
CA ALA A 26 3.22 -3.94 6.95
C ALA A 26 4.17 -4.52 8.00
N ILE A 27 5.49 -4.40 7.81
CA ILE A 27 6.49 -4.85 8.78
C ILE A 27 6.35 -4.06 10.10
N PHE A 28 6.18 -2.74 10.03
CA PHE A 28 5.98 -1.93 11.25
C PHE A 28 4.65 -2.25 11.94
N THR A 29 3.58 -2.51 11.19
CA THR A 29 2.30 -2.99 11.74
C THR A 29 2.51 -4.31 12.51
N LEU A 30 3.25 -5.27 11.97
CA LEU A 30 3.59 -6.53 12.67
C LEU A 30 4.41 -6.32 13.95
N LEU A 31 5.30 -5.34 13.95
CA LEU A 31 6.15 -5.02 15.11
C LEU A 31 5.42 -4.19 16.17
N THR A 32 4.25 -3.62 15.86
CA THR A 32 3.49 -2.76 16.76
C THR A 32 3.19 -3.43 18.11
N PRO A 33 2.66 -4.67 18.18
CA PRO A 33 2.31 -5.28 19.46
C PRO A 33 3.54 -5.50 20.35
N PHE A 34 4.67 -5.87 19.75
CA PHE A 34 5.93 -6.02 20.45
C PHE A 34 6.44 -4.68 21.00
N ALA A 35 6.45 -3.63 20.18
CA ALA A 35 6.86 -2.29 20.61
C ALA A 35 5.98 -1.73 21.72
N ALA A 36 4.66 -1.93 21.64
CA ALA A 36 3.70 -1.48 22.64
C ALA A 36 3.90 -2.15 24.01
N ARG A 37 4.29 -3.43 24.03
CA ARG A 37 4.59 -4.15 25.28
C ARG A 37 5.88 -3.65 25.94
N GLN A 38 6.81 -3.09 25.17
CA GLN A 38 8.11 -2.65 25.67
C GLN A 38 8.08 -1.25 26.29
N SER A 39 7.57 -0.25 25.55
CA SER A 39 7.46 1.14 26.03
C SER A 39 6.67 2.01 25.06
N ALA A 40 5.98 3.04 25.58
CA ALA A 40 5.34 4.08 24.77
C ALA A 40 6.32 4.78 23.81
N ASN A 41 7.59 4.97 24.22
CA ASN A 41 8.60 5.62 23.36
C ASN A 41 8.92 4.78 22.12
N TRP A 42 8.99 3.45 22.28
CA TRP A 42 9.21 2.52 21.17
C TRP A 42 8.03 2.51 20.20
N LEU A 43 6.80 2.55 20.74
CA LEU A 43 5.59 2.65 19.93
C LEU A 43 5.53 3.95 19.13
N ILE A 44 5.90 5.09 19.74
CA ILE A 44 5.94 6.40 19.07
C ILE A 44 6.97 6.38 17.93
N ALA A 45 8.17 5.86 18.19
CA ALA A 45 9.22 5.76 17.17
C ALA A 45 8.76 4.88 16.00
N LEU A 46 8.16 3.72 16.28
CA LEU A 46 7.62 2.83 15.26
C LEU A 46 6.54 3.52 14.42
N ARG A 47 5.60 4.24 15.06
CA ARG A 47 4.53 4.97 14.39
C ARG A 47 5.05 6.07 13.47
N PHE A 48 6.14 6.72 13.87
CA PHE A 48 6.81 7.70 13.01
C PHE A 48 7.30 7.04 11.71
N PHE A 49 8.00 5.91 11.79
CA PHE A 49 8.49 5.20 10.60
C PHE A 49 7.36 4.58 9.76
N GLU A 50 6.32 4.08 10.40
CA GLU A 50 5.11 3.59 9.73
C GLU A 50 4.48 4.69 8.85
N GLY A 51 4.33 5.89 9.39
CA GLY A 51 3.81 7.05 8.66
C GLY A 51 4.75 7.55 7.55
N LEU A 52 6.07 7.38 7.69
CA LEU A 52 7.02 7.67 6.60
C LEU A 52 6.81 6.74 5.40
N GLY A 53 6.63 5.43 5.66
CA GLY A 53 6.35 4.44 4.62
C GLY A 53 5.03 4.71 3.91
N GLU A 54 3.95 4.87 4.69
CA GLU A 54 2.61 5.11 4.18
C GLU A 54 2.49 6.45 3.43
N GLY A 55 3.26 7.46 3.85
CA GLY A 55 3.27 8.78 3.23
C GLY A 55 3.73 8.81 1.77
N THR A 56 4.29 7.70 1.26
CA THR A 56 4.70 7.53 -0.14
C THR A 56 3.65 6.84 -1.02
N THR A 57 2.61 6.24 -0.43
CA THR A 57 1.59 5.44 -1.13
C THR A 57 0.80 6.26 -2.14
N PHE A 58 0.19 7.38 -1.74
CA PHE A 58 -0.59 8.24 -2.63
C PHE A 58 0.20 8.84 -3.80
N PRO A 59 1.41 9.42 -3.61
CA PRO A 59 2.19 9.91 -4.74
C PRO A 59 2.62 8.79 -5.68
N ALA A 60 3.06 7.63 -5.15
CA ALA A 60 3.43 6.48 -5.97
C ALA A 60 2.24 5.96 -6.79
N LEU A 61 1.05 5.90 -6.19
CA LEU A 61 -0.18 5.49 -6.84
C LEU A 61 -0.56 6.45 -7.98
N ASN A 62 -0.48 7.76 -7.75
CA ASN A 62 -0.74 8.75 -8.79
C ASN A 62 0.27 8.67 -9.94
N THR A 63 1.56 8.45 -9.64
CA THR A 63 2.58 8.22 -10.67
C THR A 63 2.29 6.95 -11.46
N LEU A 64 1.90 5.86 -10.81
CA LEU A 64 1.56 4.60 -11.48
C LEU A 64 0.33 4.76 -12.38
N LEU A 65 -0.75 5.37 -11.87
CA LEU A 65 -1.93 5.69 -12.67
C LEU A 65 -1.57 6.59 -13.86
N ALA A 66 -0.65 7.54 -13.66
CA ALA A 66 -0.20 8.40 -14.75
C ALA A 66 0.60 7.66 -15.82
N GLN A 67 1.36 6.64 -15.43
CA GLN A 67 2.15 5.83 -16.35
C GLN A 67 1.30 4.77 -17.06
N TRP A 68 0.26 4.24 -16.43
CA TRP A 68 -0.50 3.09 -16.96
C TRP A 68 -1.84 3.46 -17.60
N VAL A 69 -2.47 4.56 -17.18
CA VAL A 69 -3.82 4.93 -17.62
C VAL A 69 -3.79 6.13 -18.58
N PRO A 70 -4.47 6.04 -19.74
CA PRO A 70 -4.63 7.16 -20.66
C PRO A 70 -5.25 8.39 -19.98
N PRO A 71 -4.90 9.62 -20.39
CA PRO A 71 -5.40 10.84 -19.74
C PRO A 71 -6.93 10.95 -19.68
N THR A 72 -7.63 10.45 -20.70
CA THR A 72 -9.10 10.47 -20.82
C THR A 72 -9.80 9.56 -19.81
N GLU A 73 -9.18 8.43 -19.45
CA GLU A 73 -9.75 7.44 -18.52
C GLU A 73 -9.22 7.57 -17.08
N ARG A 74 -8.15 8.34 -16.89
CA ARG A 74 -7.45 8.50 -15.61
C ARG A 74 -8.38 8.93 -14.48
N GLY A 75 -9.33 9.83 -14.74
CA GLY A 75 -10.31 10.26 -13.73
C GLY A 75 -11.22 9.13 -13.27
N LYS A 76 -11.65 8.26 -14.18
CA LYS A 76 -12.55 7.13 -13.90
C LYS A 76 -11.82 6.03 -13.12
N ILE A 77 -10.64 5.62 -13.59
CA ILE A 77 -9.83 4.60 -12.91
C ILE A 77 -9.32 5.12 -11.57
N GLY A 78 -8.87 6.37 -11.50
CA GLY A 78 -8.49 7.01 -10.24
C GLY A 78 -9.62 6.97 -9.22
N SER A 79 -10.83 7.39 -9.60
CA SER A 79 -12.01 7.35 -8.73
C SER A 79 -12.31 5.94 -8.22
N PHE A 80 -12.18 4.92 -9.07
CA PHE A 80 -12.37 3.53 -8.67
C PHE A 80 -11.33 3.08 -7.63
N VAL A 81 -10.07 3.43 -7.81
CA VAL A 81 -9.00 3.11 -6.84
C VAL A 81 -9.23 3.81 -5.50
N PHE A 82 -9.59 5.10 -5.51
CA PHE A 82 -9.90 5.84 -4.29
C PHE A 82 -11.17 5.34 -3.58
N ALA A 83 -12.16 4.85 -4.32
CA ALA A 83 -13.32 4.16 -3.74
C ALA A 83 -12.88 2.85 -3.04
N GLY A 84 -11.96 2.10 -3.64
CA GLY A 84 -11.35 0.93 -3.02
C GLY A 84 -10.72 1.23 -1.65
N ASN A 85 -10.05 2.37 -1.50
CA ASN A 85 -9.51 2.80 -0.20
C ASN A 85 -10.60 2.98 0.86
N GLN A 86 -11.73 3.60 0.52
CA GLN A 86 -12.84 3.78 1.46
C GLN A 86 -13.49 2.44 1.86
N ILE A 87 -13.71 1.56 0.87
CA ILE A 87 -14.22 0.21 1.11
C ILE A 87 -13.27 -0.57 2.03
N GLY A 88 -11.97 -0.48 1.76
CA GLY A 88 -10.92 -1.07 2.59
C GLY A 88 -11.01 -0.60 4.03
N THR A 89 -11.11 0.70 4.28
CA THR A 89 -11.25 1.26 5.65
C THR A 89 -12.48 0.72 6.39
N VAL A 90 -13.63 0.66 5.71
CA VAL A 90 -14.87 0.14 6.31
C VAL A 90 -14.73 -1.34 6.64
N PHE A 91 -14.22 -2.13 5.68
CA PHE A 91 -14.01 -3.56 5.86
C PHE A 91 -12.98 -3.84 6.97
N SER A 92 -11.87 -3.12 6.99
CA SER A 92 -10.84 -3.27 8.02
C SER A 92 -11.37 -2.93 9.40
N SER A 93 -12.19 -1.88 9.52
CA SER A 93 -12.82 -1.50 10.79
C SER A 93 -13.80 -2.58 11.28
N PHE A 94 -14.64 -3.08 10.38
CA PHE A 94 -15.57 -4.17 10.68
C PHE A 94 -14.84 -5.45 11.11
N LEU A 95 -13.82 -5.84 10.35
CA LEU A 95 -13.02 -7.04 10.63
C LEU A 95 -12.26 -6.90 11.95
N SER A 96 -11.72 -5.72 12.25
CA SER A 96 -11.06 -5.45 13.54
C SER A 96 -12.03 -5.61 14.72
N GLY A 97 -13.24 -5.06 14.62
CA GLY A 97 -14.26 -5.19 15.65
C GLY A 97 -14.73 -6.65 15.82
N PHE A 98 -14.86 -7.38 14.71
CA PHE A 98 -15.15 -8.81 14.73
C PHE A 98 -14.04 -9.61 15.41
N LEU A 99 -12.77 -9.36 15.04
CA LEU A 99 -11.62 -10.05 15.61
C LEU A 99 -11.53 -9.86 17.13
N LEU A 100 -11.68 -8.62 17.61
CA LEU A 100 -11.67 -8.30 19.04
C LEU A 100 -12.73 -9.08 19.82
N LYS A 101 -13.91 -9.27 19.23
CA LYS A 101 -14.98 -10.05 19.86
C LYS A 101 -14.64 -11.54 19.99
N TYR A 102 -13.95 -12.12 19.00
CA TYR A 102 -13.61 -13.54 18.98
C TYR A 102 -12.33 -13.89 19.75
N THR A 103 -11.46 -12.92 19.95
CA THR A 103 -10.14 -13.09 20.62
C THR A 103 -10.17 -12.62 22.07
N ASP A 104 -11.35 -12.48 22.67
CA ASP A 104 -11.56 -11.98 24.04
C ASP A 104 -10.88 -10.62 24.31
N GLY A 105 -10.79 -9.78 23.27
CA GLY A 105 -10.17 -8.45 23.34
C GLY A 105 -8.66 -8.43 23.11
N ASP A 106 -8.04 -9.51 22.62
CA ASP A 106 -6.60 -9.53 22.29
C ASP A 106 -6.32 -8.74 21.00
N TRP A 107 -6.15 -7.44 21.17
CA TRP A 107 -5.88 -6.48 20.10
C TRP A 107 -4.63 -6.74 19.22
N PRO A 108 -3.54 -7.39 19.68
CA PRO A 108 -2.39 -7.74 18.85
C PRO A 108 -2.74 -8.55 17.60
N GLU A 109 -3.74 -9.42 17.68
CA GLU A 109 -4.19 -10.29 16.58
C GLU A 109 -4.61 -9.49 15.34
N ILE A 110 -5.17 -8.29 15.55
CA ILE A 110 -5.54 -7.37 14.46
C ILE A 110 -4.29 -6.93 13.70
N PHE A 111 -3.24 -6.56 14.42
CA PHE A 111 -1.98 -6.10 13.83
C PHE A 111 -1.27 -7.24 13.08
N TYR A 112 -1.30 -8.45 13.61
CA TYR A 112 -0.77 -9.62 12.92
C TYR A 112 -1.54 -9.94 11.64
N LEU A 113 -2.87 -9.91 11.68
CA LEU A 113 -3.71 -10.14 10.51
C LEU A 113 -3.43 -9.12 9.39
N PHE A 114 -3.51 -7.83 9.67
CA PHE A 114 -3.30 -6.79 8.65
C PHE A 114 -1.85 -6.72 8.18
N GLY A 115 -0.89 -6.93 9.08
CA GLY A 115 0.52 -6.98 8.72
C GLY A 115 0.84 -8.15 7.78
N ILE A 116 0.34 -9.37 8.08
CA ILE A 116 0.52 -10.53 7.20
C ILE A 116 -0.16 -10.31 5.85
N LEU A 117 -1.40 -9.80 5.84
CA LEU A 117 -2.11 -9.48 4.61
C LEU A 117 -1.35 -8.45 3.76
N GLY A 118 -0.74 -7.44 4.38
CA GLY A 118 0.10 -6.45 3.69
C GLY A 118 1.35 -7.07 3.07
N VAL A 119 2.02 -7.99 3.77
CA VAL A 119 3.17 -8.72 3.23
C VAL A 119 2.75 -9.63 2.07
N LEU A 120 1.65 -10.37 2.21
CA LEU A 120 1.11 -11.21 1.13
C LEU A 120 0.73 -10.38 -0.10
N TRP A 121 0.12 -9.21 0.13
CA TRP A 121 -0.18 -8.26 -0.93
C TRP A 121 1.10 -7.79 -1.64
N PHE A 122 2.18 -7.49 -0.90
CA PHE A 122 3.45 -7.12 -1.51
C PHE A 122 4.06 -8.26 -2.34
N VAL A 123 3.98 -9.51 -1.85
CA VAL A 123 4.44 -10.68 -2.62
C VAL A 123 3.63 -10.78 -3.92
N ALA A 124 2.31 -10.69 -3.86
CA ALA A 124 1.46 -10.69 -5.05
C ALA A 124 1.80 -9.51 -5.98
N TRP A 125 2.04 -8.32 -5.43
CA TRP A 125 2.44 -7.12 -6.17
C TRP A 125 3.75 -7.30 -6.94
N CYS A 126 4.74 -7.98 -6.35
CA CYS A 126 6.01 -8.28 -7.01
C CYS A 126 5.83 -9.10 -8.30
N PHE A 127 4.90 -10.06 -8.29
CA PHE A 127 4.61 -10.95 -9.41
C PHE A 127 3.61 -10.38 -10.43
N LEU A 128 2.60 -9.63 -9.96
CA LEU A 128 1.50 -9.14 -10.79
C LEU A 128 1.78 -7.78 -11.44
N CYS A 129 2.53 -6.90 -10.79
CA CYS A 129 2.78 -5.56 -11.29
C CYS A 129 4.16 -5.48 -11.95
N TYR A 130 4.30 -4.69 -13.02
CA TYR A 130 5.56 -4.45 -13.72
C TYR A 130 5.82 -2.94 -13.81
N ASN A 131 7.09 -2.50 -13.81
CA ASN A 131 7.40 -1.06 -13.85
C ASN A 131 7.18 -0.46 -15.24
N ASP A 132 7.33 -1.26 -16.29
CA ASP A 132 7.30 -0.77 -17.66
C ASP A 132 6.34 -1.63 -18.52
N PRO A 133 5.41 -1.02 -19.27
CA PRO A 133 4.58 -1.71 -20.26
C PRO A 133 5.41 -2.51 -21.28
N ALA A 134 6.64 -2.07 -21.59
CA ALA A 134 7.55 -2.77 -22.49
C ALA A 134 8.15 -4.06 -21.90
N SER A 135 8.17 -4.18 -20.56
CA SER A 135 8.64 -5.37 -19.85
C SER A 135 7.54 -6.38 -19.54
N HIS A 136 6.28 -6.07 -19.89
CA HIS A 136 5.14 -6.95 -19.68
C HIS A 136 5.06 -7.99 -20.81
N PRO A 137 5.20 -9.30 -20.54
CA PRO A 137 5.28 -10.34 -21.58
C PRO A 137 3.99 -10.51 -22.41
N TYR A 138 2.88 -9.92 -21.98
CA TYR A 138 1.56 -10.07 -22.61
C TYR A 138 0.93 -8.78 -23.14
N ILE A 139 1.65 -7.65 -23.19
CA ILE A 139 1.03 -6.42 -23.72
C ILE A 139 0.91 -6.51 -25.25
N SER A 140 -0.29 -6.29 -25.77
CA SER A 140 -0.53 -6.33 -27.21
C SER A 140 0.07 -5.08 -27.89
N GLN A 141 0.51 -5.19 -29.15
CA GLN A 141 1.04 -4.03 -29.90
C GLN A 141 0.04 -2.87 -29.99
N ARG A 142 -1.27 -3.16 -30.02
CA ARG A 142 -2.35 -2.16 -30.03
C ARG A 142 -2.39 -1.31 -28.75
N GLU A 143 -2.11 -1.88 -27.59
CA GLU A 143 -2.08 -1.14 -26.32
C GLU A 143 -0.83 -0.26 -26.16
N LYS A 144 0.26 -0.55 -26.89
CA LYS A 144 1.44 0.32 -26.95
C LYS A 144 1.19 1.58 -27.79
N GLU A 145 0.39 1.47 -28.85
CA GLU A 145 0.08 2.58 -29.77
C GLU A 145 -1.07 3.48 -29.30
N TYR A 146 -1.98 2.97 -28.46
CA TYR A 146 -3.14 3.70 -27.98
C TYR A 146 -2.86 4.59 -26.74
N LYS A 147 -1.61 4.61 -26.28
CA LYS A 147 -1.20 5.21 -25.02
C LYS A 147 -0.71 6.65 -25.17
#